data_AF-A0A358F7A9-F1
#
_entry.id   AF-A0A358F7A9-F1
#
_cell.length_a   1.000
_cell.length_b   1.000
_cell.length_c   1.000
_cell.angle_alpha   90.00
_cell.angle_beta   90.00
_cell.angle_gamma   90.00
#
_symmetry.space_group_name_H-M   'P 1'
#
loop_
_entity.id
_entity.type
_entity.pdbx_description
1 polymer ?
#
loop_
_entity_poly.entity_id
_entity_poly.type
_entity_poly.pdbx_seq_one_letter_code
_entity_poly.pdbx_strand_id
1 'polypeptide(L)'
;MTNHEKYYNLLFSILENVRQLNNTALILLKNTKIPTEQTPIPNQSTATHSQHFIYLALEELGKFFLILGKYNNNLEEIKLKEIGFYDHDVKIKYLGDFIKKTQLHPNSGQIWTSDMLAKKLRILKETNVYVDYKNNEIIKPVPKRGEGFLQIYADILSNGIILAELAFQEFKNK
;
A
#
# COMPACT_ATOMS: atom_id res chain seq x y z
N MET A 1 -19.57 -22.92 3.53
CA MET A 1 -18.32 -22.17 3.78
C MET A 1 -18.41 -21.52 5.16
N THR A 2 -17.49 -21.85 6.06
CA THR A 2 -17.44 -21.32 7.43
C THR A 2 -17.04 -19.84 7.44
N ASN A 3 -17.25 -19.13 8.54
CA ASN A 3 -16.76 -17.74 8.67
C ASN A 3 -15.23 -17.68 8.50
N HIS A 4 -14.51 -18.64 9.08
CA HIS A 4 -13.07 -18.76 8.93
C HIS A 4 -12.65 -18.90 7.46
N GLU A 5 -13.27 -19.81 6.69
CA GLU A 5 -12.99 -20.00 5.27
C GLU A 5 -13.29 -18.74 4.43
N LYS A 6 -14.36 -18.00 4.76
CA LYS A 6 -14.69 -16.73 4.10
C LYS A 6 -13.59 -15.68 4.32
N TYR A 7 -13.15 -15.50 5.56
CA TYR A 7 -12.04 -14.60 5.89
C TYR A 7 -10.74 -15.06 5.25
N TYR A 8 -10.43 -16.35 5.29
CA TYR A 8 -9.25 -16.92 4.63
C TYR A 8 -9.21 -16.54 3.16
N ASN A 9 -10.29 -16.80 2.43
CA ASN A 9 -10.38 -16.51 1.00
C ASN A 9 -10.25 -15.01 0.71
N LEU A 10 -10.93 -14.16 1.48
CA LEU A 10 -10.84 -12.71 1.30
C LEU A 10 -9.43 -12.18 1.58
N LEU A 11 -8.84 -12.57 2.71
CA LEU A 11 -7.49 -12.16 3.10
C LEU A 11 -6.44 -12.65 2.10
N PHE A 12 -6.58 -13.89 1.61
CA PHE A 12 -5.73 -14.45 0.57
C PHE A 12 -5.82 -13.63 -0.73
N SER A 13 -7.04 -13.34 -1.20
CA SER A 13 -7.23 -12.53 -2.42
C SER A 13 -6.67 -11.11 -2.28
N ILE A 14 -6.84 -10.47 -1.12
CA ILE A 14 -6.23 -9.15 -0.87
C ILE A 14 -4.71 -9.26 -0.90
N LEU A 15 -4.12 -10.26 -0.25
CA LEU A 15 -2.67 -10.45 -0.21
C LEU A 15 -2.07 -10.73 -1.59
N GLU A 16 -2.75 -11.52 -2.43
CA GLU A 16 -2.38 -11.71 -3.83
C GLU A 16 -2.40 -10.40 -4.63
N ASN A 17 -3.43 -9.56 -4.45
CA ASN A 17 -3.47 -8.25 -5.08
C ASN A 17 -2.29 -7.36 -4.64
N VAL A 18 -1.95 -7.35 -3.35
CA VAL A 18 -0.78 -6.61 -2.84
C VAL A 18 0.50 -7.09 -3.53
N ARG A 19 0.71 -8.40 -3.65
CA ARG A 19 1.89 -8.99 -4.30
C ARG A 19 1.98 -8.58 -5.76
N GLN A 20 0.89 -8.67 -6.50
CA GLN A 20 0.85 -8.28 -7.92
C GLN A 20 1.15 -6.80 -8.10
N LEU A 21 0.51 -5.92 -7.31
CA LEU A 21 0.75 -4.48 -7.36
C LEU A 21 2.19 -4.13 -7.01
N ASN A 22 2.76 -4.75 -5.96
CA ASN A 22 4.16 -4.57 -5.57
C ASN A 22 5.12 -4.99 -6.69
N ASN A 23 4.89 -6.16 -7.30
CA ASN A 23 5.73 -6.65 -8.40
C ASN A 23 5.69 -5.69 -9.58
N THR A 24 4.51 -5.20 -9.98
CA THR A 24 4.39 -4.18 -11.03
C THR A 24 5.14 -2.91 -10.65
N ALA A 25 5.00 -2.45 -9.40
CA ALA A 25 5.66 -1.25 -8.92
C ALA A 25 7.19 -1.34 -8.96
N LEU A 26 7.75 -2.49 -8.56
CA LEU A 26 9.19 -2.75 -8.55
C LEU A 26 9.76 -2.88 -9.97
N ILE A 27 9.04 -3.54 -10.89
CA ILE A 27 9.44 -3.59 -12.31
C ILE A 27 9.52 -2.18 -12.88
N LEU A 28 8.53 -1.33 -12.59
CA LEU A 28 8.52 0.06 -13.04
C LEU A 28 9.63 0.88 -12.36
N LEU A 29 9.88 0.68 -11.07
CA LEU A 29 10.93 1.38 -10.35
C LEU A 29 12.31 1.09 -10.94
N LYS A 30 12.63 -0.19 -11.18
CA LYS A 30 13.91 -0.61 -11.80
C LYS A 30 14.13 -0.03 -13.19
N ASN A 31 13.05 0.24 -13.93
CA ASN A 31 13.08 0.82 -15.27
C ASN A 31 12.96 2.36 -15.25
N THR A 32 13.00 2.97 -14.07
CA THR A 32 13.04 4.43 -13.92
C THR A 32 14.48 4.91 -14.12
N LYS A 33 14.73 5.69 -15.16
CA LYS A 33 16.03 6.36 -15.32
C LYS A 33 16.18 7.42 -14.24
N ILE A 34 17.34 7.46 -13.56
CA ILE A 34 17.70 8.53 -12.63
C ILE A 34 17.71 9.84 -13.43
N PRO A 35 16.82 10.79 -13.14
CA PRO A 35 16.88 12.11 -13.73
C PRO A 35 18.11 12.80 -13.16
N THR A 36 19.07 13.17 -14.00
CA THR A 36 20.02 14.22 -13.63
C THR A 36 19.25 15.54 -13.58
N GLU A 37 19.69 16.51 -12.76
CA GLU A 37 18.99 17.80 -12.53
C GLU A 37 18.56 18.53 -13.82
N GLN A 38 19.15 18.17 -14.95
CA GLN A 38 18.99 18.80 -16.26
C GLN A 38 18.02 18.07 -17.21
N THR A 39 17.48 16.89 -16.88
CA THR A 39 16.49 16.22 -17.74
C THR A 39 15.05 16.54 -17.31
N PRO A 40 14.21 17.11 -18.20
CA PRO A 40 12.77 17.16 -17.95
C PRO A 40 12.24 15.72 -17.93
N ILE A 41 11.85 15.25 -16.75
CA ILE A 41 11.13 13.99 -16.61
C ILE A 41 9.73 14.21 -17.21
N PRO A 42 9.31 13.43 -18.23
CA PRO A 42 7.97 13.53 -18.75
C PRO A 42 6.95 13.24 -17.64
N ASN A 43 5.80 13.91 -17.68
CA ASN A 43 4.68 13.66 -16.74
C ASN A 43 4.24 12.18 -16.71
N GLN A 44 4.52 11.44 -17.79
CA GLN A 44 4.37 9.98 -17.94
C GLN A 44 5.74 9.28 -17.82
N SER A 45 6.36 9.36 -16.64
CA SER A 45 7.59 8.60 -16.40
C SER A 45 7.28 7.26 -15.73
N THR A 46 8.18 6.29 -15.92
CA THR A 46 8.13 5.02 -15.21
C THR A 46 8.10 5.22 -13.68
N ALA A 47 8.72 6.30 -13.18
CA ALA A 47 8.68 6.70 -11.76
C ALA A 47 7.26 7.01 -11.31
N THR A 48 6.52 7.75 -12.13
CA THR A 48 5.15 8.20 -11.87
C THR A 48 4.20 7.02 -11.78
N HIS A 49 4.32 6.04 -12.70
CA HIS A 49 3.56 4.79 -12.62
C HIS A 49 3.98 3.94 -11.43
N SER A 50 5.30 3.81 -11.17
CA SER A 50 5.79 3.08 -10.00
C SER A 50 5.20 3.65 -8.70
N GLN A 51 5.22 4.97 -8.52
CA GLN A 51 4.61 5.64 -7.37
C GLN A 51 3.13 5.27 -7.20
N HIS A 52 2.37 5.27 -8.29
CA HIS A 52 0.96 4.92 -8.27
C HIS A 52 0.73 3.46 -7.81
N PHE A 53 1.50 2.52 -8.36
CA PHE A 53 1.39 1.11 -7.97
C PHE A 53 1.86 0.85 -6.53
N ILE A 54 2.92 1.52 -6.06
CA ILE A 54 3.33 1.48 -4.64
C ILE A 54 2.16 1.94 -3.76
N TYR A 55 1.53 3.05 -4.10
CA TYR A 55 0.41 3.58 -3.35
C TYR A 55 -0.78 2.62 -3.31
N LEU A 56 -1.19 2.06 -4.46
CA LEU A 56 -2.27 1.07 -4.53
C LEU A 56 -1.97 -0.17 -3.68
N ALA A 57 -0.74 -0.66 -3.72
CA ALA A 57 -0.32 -1.81 -2.93
C ALA A 57 -0.41 -1.53 -1.42
N LEU A 58 -0.01 -0.32 -0.98
CA LEU A 58 -0.14 0.10 0.41
C LEU A 58 -1.61 0.23 0.84
N GLU A 59 -2.50 0.68 -0.04
CA GLU A 59 -3.94 0.71 0.25
C GLU A 59 -4.52 -0.69 0.40
N GLU A 60 -4.18 -1.62 -0.48
CA GLU A 60 -4.60 -3.03 -0.38
C GLU A 60 -4.06 -3.69 0.90
N LEU A 61 -2.80 -3.39 1.25
CA LEU A 61 -2.20 -3.88 2.49
C LEU A 61 -2.91 -3.33 3.73
N GLY A 62 -3.33 -2.06 3.70
CA GLY A 62 -4.19 -1.49 4.74
C GLY A 62 -5.54 -2.19 4.86
N LYS A 63 -6.16 -2.59 3.75
CA LYS A 63 -7.39 -3.41 3.76
C LYS A 63 -7.18 -4.76 4.42
N PHE A 64 -6.05 -5.41 4.15
CA PHE A 64 -5.71 -6.69 4.76
C PHE A 64 -5.77 -6.60 6.29
N PHE A 65 -5.05 -5.64 6.89
CA PHE A 65 -5.03 -5.48 8.34
C PHE A 65 -6.36 -4.99 8.92
N LEU A 66 -7.09 -4.17 8.17
CA LEU A 66 -8.45 -3.75 8.53
C LEU A 66 -9.39 -4.95 8.67
N ILE A 67 -9.43 -5.82 7.64
CA ILE A 67 -10.29 -7.01 7.61
C ILE A 67 -9.86 -8.01 8.66
N LEU A 68 -8.55 -8.27 8.79
CA LEU A 68 -8.02 -9.17 9.81
C LEU A 68 -8.45 -8.75 11.22
N GLY A 69 -8.44 -7.43 11.49
CA GLY A 69 -8.88 -6.86 12.77
C GLY A 69 -10.38 -7.01 13.08
N LYS A 70 -11.19 -7.51 12.13
CA LYS A 70 -12.64 -7.72 12.31
C LYS A 70 -13.03 -9.20 12.45
N TYR A 71 -12.08 -10.13 12.42
CA TYR A 71 -12.33 -11.58 12.36
C TYR A 71 -13.33 -12.13 13.40
N ASN A 72 -13.39 -11.55 14.61
CA ASN A 72 -14.34 -11.98 15.64
C ASN A 72 -15.81 -11.76 15.25
N ASN A 73 -16.07 -11.01 14.18
CA ASN A 73 -17.41 -10.77 13.65
C ASN A 73 -17.69 -11.67 12.45
N ASN A 74 -18.96 -12.01 12.24
CA ASN A 74 -19.39 -12.69 11.02
C ASN A 74 -19.18 -11.77 9.80
N LEU A 75 -18.47 -12.24 8.77
CA LEU A 75 -18.06 -11.40 7.63
C LEU A 75 -19.27 -10.80 6.89
N GLU A 76 -20.36 -11.55 6.78
CA GLU A 76 -21.57 -11.15 6.06
C GLU A 76 -22.32 -10.00 6.76
N GLU A 77 -22.10 -9.84 8.05
CA GLU A 77 -22.70 -8.78 8.86
C GLU A 77 -21.85 -7.50 8.85
N ILE A 78 -20.63 -7.56 8.32
CA ILE A 78 -19.75 -6.40 8.22
C ILE A 78 -20.16 -5.53 7.04
N LYS A 79 -20.64 -4.33 7.35
CA LYS A 79 -20.76 -3.27 6.37
C LYS A 79 -19.39 -2.67 6.08
N LEU A 80 -18.76 -3.13 4.99
CA LEU A 80 -17.42 -2.70 4.56
C LEU A 80 -17.23 -1.17 4.55
N LYS A 81 -18.26 -0.42 4.14
CA LYS A 81 -18.25 1.05 4.15
C LYS A 81 -18.08 1.64 5.56
N GLU A 82 -18.77 1.08 6.55
CA GLU A 82 -18.76 1.59 7.93
C GLU A 82 -17.43 1.34 8.64
N ILE A 83 -16.74 0.25 8.28
CA ILE A 83 -15.40 -0.04 8.82
C ILE A 83 -14.28 0.71 8.06
N GLY A 84 -14.62 1.50 7.04
CA GLY A 84 -13.63 2.28 6.27
C GLY A 84 -12.88 1.48 5.20
N PHE A 85 -13.45 0.39 4.68
CA PHE A 85 -12.83 -0.41 3.61
C PHE A 85 -12.56 0.38 2.32
N TYR A 86 -13.39 1.40 2.06
CA TYR A 86 -13.24 2.31 0.92
C TYR A 86 -12.58 3.65 1.32
N ASP A 87 -12.31 3.84 2.60
CA ASP A 87 -11.70 5.06 3.11
C ASP A 87 -10.17 4.90 3.13
N HIS A 88 -9.50 5.74 2.34
CA HIS A 88 -8.04 5.75 2.26
C HIS A 88 -7.38 5.92 3.63
N ASP A 89 -7.81 6.94 4.37
CA ASP A 89 -7.14 7.35 5.60
C ASP A 89 -7.29 6.27 6.67
N VAL A 90 -8.44 5.61 6.70
CA VAL A 90 -8.68 4.46 7.59
C VAL A 90 -7.76 3.30 7.24
N LYS A 91 -7.69 2.87 5.98
CA LYS A 91 -6.82 1.76 5.55
C LYS A 91 -5.35 2.01 5.90
N ILE A 92 -4.87 3.23 5.63
CA ILE A 92 -3.49 3.61 5.93
C ILE A 92 -3.24 3.68 7.44
N LYS A 93 -4.20 4.18 8.22
CA LYS A 93 -4.09 4.18 9.67
C LYS A 93 -3.93 2.75 10.21
N TYR A 94 -4.74 1.80 9.72
CA TYR A 94 -4.65 0.39 10.12
C TYR A 94 -3.29 -0.23 9.77
N LEU A 95 -2.74 0.08 8.60
CA LEU A 95 -1.38 -0.30 8.24
C LEU A 95 -0.34 0.27 9.23
N GLY A 96 -0.42 1.57 9.54
CA GLY A 96 0.49 2.22 10.48
C GLY A 96 0.40 1.66 11.90
N ASP A 97 -0.81 1.42 12.39
CA ASP A 97 -1.06 0.81 13.69
C ASP A 97 -0.45 -0.59 13.77
N PHE A 98 -0.51 -1.36 12.68
CA PHE A 98 0.10 -2.69 12.61
C PHE A 98 1.63 -2.61 12.60
N ILE A 99 2.22 -1.78 11.72
CA ILE A 99 3.68 -1.53 11.66
C ILE A 99 4.24 -1.12 13.03
N LYS A 100 3.51 -0.27 13.76
CA LYS A 100 3.87 0.17 15.12
C LYS A 100 3.87 -1.00 16.11
N LYS A 101 2.83 -1.84 16.10
CA LYS A 101 2.72 -3.01 17.00
C LYS A 101 3.86 -3.99 16.78
N THR A 102 4.31 -4.15 15.54
CA THR A 102 5.36 -5.10 15.15
C THR A 102 6.78 -4.52 15.21
N GLN A 103 6.96 -3.25 15.59
CA GLN A 103 8.26 -2.57 15.73
C GLN A 103 9.20 -2.74 14.52
N LEU A 104 8.68 -2.66 13.29
CA LEU A 104 9.46 -2.90 12.06
C LEU A 104 10.61 -1.93 11.78
N HIS A 105 10.87 -0.95 12.64
CA HIS A 105 12.06 -0.13 12.58
C HIS A 105 12.82 -0.15 13.91
N PRO A 106 13.57 -1.23 14.23
CA PRO A 106 14.51 -1.20 15.34
C PRO A 106 15.71 -0.26 15.07
N ASN A 107 16.05 -0.03 13.79
CA ASN A 107 17.35 0.52 13.40
C ASN A 107 17.37 1.98 12.91
N SER A 108 16.23 2.69 12.85
CA SER A 108 16.21 4.10 12.41
C SER A 108 16.13 5.12 13.54
N GLY A 109 15.94 4.67 14.80
CA GLY A 109 15.71 5.55 15.95
C GLY A 109 14.43 6.41 15.83
N GLN A 110 13.67 6.28 14.75
CA GLN A 110 12.52 7.11 14.44
C GLN A 110 11.24 6.32 14.68
N ILE A 111 10.50 6.67 15.73
CA ILE A 111 9.17 6.10 16.00
C ILE A 111 8.17 6.80 15.09
N TRP A 112 7.65 6.08 14.11
CA TRP A 112 6.60 6.59 13.23
C TRP A 112 5.24 6.40 13.90
N THR A 113 4.52 7.50 14.17
CA THR A 113 3.12 7.41 14.59
C THR A 113 2.25 7.09 13.36
N SER A 114 1.08 6.47 13.57
CA SER A 114 0.14 6.16 12.49
C SER A 114 -0.28 7.42 11.73
N ASP A 115 -0.38 8.56 12.42
CA ASP A 115 -0.67 9.85 11.79
C ASP A 115 0.52 10.37 10.97
N MET A 116 1.76 10.15 11.41
CA MET A 116 2.96 10.48 10.63
C MET A 116 3.08 9.61 9.39
N LEU A 117 2.82 8.31 9.52
CA LEU A 117 2.79 7.40 8.38
C LEU A 117 1.64 7.78 7.44
N ALA A 118 0.45 8.06 7.95
CA ALA A 118 -0.67 8.54 7.15
C ALA A 118 -0.33 9.84 6.40
N LYS A 119 0.32 10.81 7.06
CA LYS A 119 0.81 12.02 6.38
C LYS A 119 1.84 11.70 5.29
N LYS A 120 2.81 10.81 5.54
CA LYS A 120 3.81 10.41 4.53
C LYS A 120 3.22 9.60 3.38
N LEU A 121 2.23 8.76 3.64
CA LEU A 121 1.54 7.99 2.60
C LEU A 121 0.53 8.86 1.83
N ARG A 122 -0.09 9.86 2.48
CA ARG A 122 -0.86 10.91 1.80
C ARG A 122 0.01 11.74 0.87
N ILE A 123 1.29 11.93 1.16
CA ILE A 123 2.22 12.58 0.24
C ILE A 123 2.34 11.80 -1.09
N LEU A 124 2.08 10.48 -1.12
CA LEU A 124 1.89 9.71 -2.37
C LEU A 124 0.51 9.98 -3.01
N LYS A 125 -0.56 10.12 -2.20
CA LYS A 125 -1.96 10.39 -2.62
C LYS A 125 -2.18 11.79 -3.23
N GLU A 126 -1.65 12.83 -2.60
CA GLU A 126 -1.81 14.22 -3.04
C GLU A 126 -1.12 14.49 -4.39
N THR A 127 -0.36 13.50 -4.86
CA THR A 127 0.25 13.46 -6.18
C THR A 127 -0.28 12.32 -7.04
N ASN A 128 -1.53 11.88 -6.83
CA ASN A 128 -2.10 10.80 -7.62
C ASN A 128 -2.15 11.19 -9.10
N VAL A 129 -1.32 10.49 -9.86
CA VAL A 129 -1.44 10.29 -11.30
C VAL A 129 -2.87 9.88 -11.58
N TYR A 130 -3.67 10.79 -12.10
CA TYR A 130 -4.95 10.43 -12.63
C TYR A 130 -4.72 10.07 -14.09
N VAL A 131 -4.39 8.80 -14.32
CA VAL A 131 -4.25 8.25 -15.67
C VAL A 131 -5.64 7.91 -16.17
N ASP A 132 -6.12 8.64 -17.16
CA ASP A 132 -7.21 8.17 -17.99
C ASP A 132 -6.67 7.07 -18.90
N TYR A 133 -6.80 5.82 -18.49
CA TYR A 133 -6.36 4.68 -19.30
C TYR A 133 -7.17 4.51 -20.60
N LYS A 134 -8.38 5.09 -20.68
CA LYS A 134 -9.22 5.03 -21.89
C LYS A 134 -8.68 5.94 -22.98
N ASN A 135 -8.19 7.12 -22.60
CA ASN A 135 -7.64 8.12 -23.52
C ASN A 135 -6.10 8.19 -23.48
N ASN A 136 -5.46 7.40 -22.61
CA ASN A 136 -4.02 7.38 -22.34
C ASN A 136 -3.44 8.75 -21.89
N GLU A 137 -4.21 9.54 -21.14
CA GLU A 137 -3.85 10.90 -20.69
C GLU A 137 -3.60 10.96 -19.19
N ILE A 138 -2.68 11.83 -18.73
CA ILE A 138 -2.52 12.16 -17.31
C ILE A 138 -3.20 13.49 -17.01
N ILE A 139 -4.24 13.46 -16.19
CA ILE A 139 -5.06 14.64 -15.85
C ILE A 139 -4.37 15.52 -14.79
N LYS A 140 -3.46 14.97 -13.98
CA LYS A 140 -2.66 15.72 -12.99
C LYS A 140 -1.21 15.26 -12.93
N PRO A 141 -0.24 16.07 -13.38
CA PRO A 141 1.18 15.73 -13.28
C PRO A 141 1.72 15.91 -11.86
N VAL A 142 2.78 15.16 -11.55
CA VAL A 142 3.39 15.07 -10.22
C VAL A 142 4.71 15.85 -10.18
N PRO A 143 5.03 16.58 -9.09
CA PRO A 143 6.38 17.10 -8.87
C PRO A 143 7.40 15.97 -8.85
N LYS A 144 8.49 16.16 -9.60
CA LYS A 144 9.62 15.25 -9.76
C LYS A 144 10.08 14.66 -8.42
N ARG A 145 9.86 13.36 -8.18
CA ARG A 145 10.45 12.66 -7.03
C ARG A 145 11.38 11.56 -7.54
N GLY A 146 12.65 11.66 -7.15
CA GLY A 146 13.69 10.73 -7.57
C GLY A 146 13.50 9.34 -6.97
N GLU A 147 14.20 8.36 -7.54
CA GLU A 147 14.21 6.95 -7.14
C GLU A 147 14.37 6.73 -5.63
N GLY A 148 15.30 7.46 -4.99
CA GLY A 148 15.54 7.34 -3.55
C GLY A 148 14.33 7.71 -2.67
N PHE A 149 13.44 8.59 -3.15
CA PHE A 149 12.18 8.88 -2.47
C PHE A 149 11.22 7.69 -2.57
N LEU A 150 11.07 7.10 -3.77
CA LEU A 150 10.17 5.97 -4.00
C LEU A 150 10.65 4.69 -3.32
N GLN A 151 11.98 4.49 -3.23
CA GLN A 151 12.58 3.34 -2.57
C GLN A 151 12.15 3.23 -1.10
N ILE A 152 12.07 4.34 -0.36
CA ILE A 152 11.60 4.34 1.04
C ILE A 152 10.20 3.71 1.16
N TYR A 153 9.30 4.02 0.22
CA TYR A 153 7.94 3.48 0.24
C TYR A 153 7.88 2.04 -0.27
N ALA A 154 8.74 1.66 -1.22
CA ALA A 154 8.91 0.27 -1.63
C ALA A 154 9.43 -0.61 -0.48
N ASP A 155 10.31 -0.08 0.36
CA ASP A 155 10.82 -0.76 1.56
C ASP A 155 9.72 -0.91 2.62
N ILE A 156 8.94 0.14 2.89
CA ILE A 156 7.77 0.08 3.78
C ILE A 156 6.78 -0.99 3.29
N LEU A 157 6.49 -1.00 1.98
CA LEU A 157 5.61 -1.97 1.37
C LEU A 157 6.14 -3.40 1.51
N SER A 158 7.42 -3.62 1.23
CA SER A 158 8.05 -4.95 1.34
C SER A 158 8.01 -5.50 2.77
N ASN A 159 8.34 -4.67 3.76
CA ASN A 159 8.24 -5.06 5.17
C ASN A 159 6.78 -5.32 5.59
N GLY A 160 5.85 -4.51 5.07
CA GLY A 160 4.42 -4.68 5.30
C GLY A 160 3.88 -5.99 4.73
N ILE A 161 4.33 -6.41 3.55
CA ILE A 161 3.98 -7.70 2.93
C ILE A 161 4.45 -8.85 3.80
N ILE A 162 5.70 -8.85 4.26
CA ILE A 162 6.24 -9.89 5.15
C ILE A 162 5.37 -10.05 6.40
N LEU A 163 4.96 -8.93 7.00
CA LEU A 163 4.06 -8.98 8.16
C LEU A 163 2.67 -9.54 7.83
N ALA A 164 2.10 -9.12 6.71
CA ALA A 164 0.80 -9.65 6.31
C ALA A 164 0.87 -11.15 6.04
N GLU A 165 1.97 -11.64 5.48
CA GLU A 165 2.23 -13.07 5.30
C GLU A 165 2.32 -13.81 6.62
N LEU A 166 3.09 -13.31 7.60
CA LEU A 166 3.19 -13.89 8.93
C LEU A 166 1.81 -13.92 9.63
N ALA A 167 1.11 -12.80 9.62
CA ALA A 167 -0.22 -12.68 10.20
C ALA A 167 -1.24 -13.62 9.50
N PHE A 168 -1.11 -13.80 8.18
CA PHE A 168 -1.94 -14.73 7.42
C PHE A 168 -1.65 -16.19 7.78
N GLN A 169 -0.38 -16.57 7.98
CA GLN A 169 -0.02 -17.92 8.42
C GLN A 169 -0.54 -18.20 9.84
N GLU A 170 -0.38 -17.24 10.76
CA GLU A 170 -0.95 -17.35 12.10
C GLU A 170 -2.47 -17.50 12.05
N PHE A 171 -3.15 -16.73 11.19
CA PHE A 171 -4.59 -16.82 10.98
C PHE A 171 -4.99 -18.21 10.46
N LYS A 172 -4.30 -18.73 9.45
CA LYS A 172 -4.57 -20.05 8.85
C LYS A 172 -4.48 -21.20 9.85
N ASN A 173 -3.64 -21.08 10.87
CA ASN A 173 -3.39 -22.13 11.86
C ASN A 173 -4.34 -22.06 13.09
N LYS A 174 -5.29 -21.11 13.11
CA LYS A 174 -6.33 -20.99 14.15
C LYS A 174 -7.61 -21.71 13.75
#